data_AF-A0A959X2E5-F1
#
_entry.id   AF-A0A959X2E5-F1
#
_cell.length_a   1.000
_cell.length_b   1.000
_cell.length_c   1.000
_cell.angle_alpha   90.00
_cell.angle_beta   90.00
_cell.angle_gamma   90.00
#
_symmetry.space_group_name_H-M   'P 1'
#
loop_
_entity.id
_entity.type
_entity.pdbx_description
1 polymer ?
#
loop_
_entity_poly.entity_id
_entity_poly.type
_entity_poly.pdbx_seq_one_letter_code
_entity_poly.pdbx_strand_id
1 'polypeptide(L)'
;LPTDTVYGIAADALQPAAVQGLLDAKHRGRDMPPPLLIAEPAMLRALVVDVPVEVDALINRFWPGALTLIMRAQPTLRMDLGKTEGTIAVRVPDHPDARALLRQTGPLAVSSANVSGQPPATNIDEAIDQLGDSVAVYLDAGATPGPTASTIIDLASTPSGRIIRAGVLSHAALAAVMPKLADITPAAPEPDPAVASDGGQTPDA
;
A
#
# COMPACT_ATOMS: atom_id res chain seq x y z
N LEU A 1 7.35 -9.72 9.65
CA LEU A 1 7.23 -8.85 10.84
C LEU A 1 5.76 -8.58 11.17
N PRO A 2 5.41 -8.48 12.46
CA PRO A 2 4.04 -8.15 12.90
C PRO A 2 3.73 -6.66 12.68
N THR A 3 2.45 -6.33 12.48
CA THR A 3 1.94 -4.94 12.42
C THR A 3 0.58 -4.83 13.12
N ASP A 4 0.05 -3.62 13.25
CA ASP A 4 -1.32 -3.33 13.75
C ASP A 4 -2.45 -3.76 12.79
N THR A 5 -2.11 -4.38 11.64
CA THR A 5 -3.09 -4.87 10.66
C THR A 5 -2.93 -6.36 10.41
N VAL A 6 -1.93 -6.74 9.61
CA VAL A 6 -1.62 -8.11 9.20
C VAL A 6 -0.11 -8.30 9.29
N TYR A 7 0.38 -9.54 9.29
CA TYR A 7 1.81 -9.78 9.15
C TYR A 7 2.31 -9.29 7.79
N GLY A 8 3.54 -8.78 7.76
CA GLY A 8 4.24 -8.35 6.55
C GLY A 8 5.50 -9.16 6.26
N ILE A 9 5.80 -9.36 4.98
CA ILE A 9 7.15 -9.66 4.50
C ILE A 9 7.84 -8.33 4.21
N ALA A 10 9.06 -8.14 4.68
CA ALA A 10 9.80 -6.90 4.55
C ALA A 10 11.19 -7.11 3.96
N ALA A 11 11.66 -6.11 3.23
CA ALA A 11 13.00 -6.02 2.69
C ALA A 11 13.54 -4.59 2.85
N ASP A 12 14.87 -4.44 2.87
CA ASP A 12 15.51 -3.13 2.86
C ASP A 12 15.14 -2.38 1.57
N ALA A 13 14.47 -1.22 1.71
CA ALA A 13 14.01 -0.41 0.58
C ALA A 13 15.15 0.23 -0.22
N LEU A 14 16.35 0.33 0.37
CA LEU A 14 17.54 0.89 -0.27
C LEU A 14 18.33 -0.16 -1.06
N GLN A 15 17.95 -1.44 -0.98
CA GLN A 15 18.63 -2.54 -1.64
C GLN A 15 17.74 -3.13 -2.74
N PRO A 16 17.96 -2.80 -4.03
CA PRO A 16 17.14 -3.27 -5.13
C PRO A 16 16.97 -4.80 -5.18
N ALA A 17 18.05 -5.53 -4.88
CA ALA A 17 18.02 -7.00 -4.83
C ALA A 17 17.11 -7.54 -3.71
N ALA A 18 17.05 -6.85 -2.56
CA ALA A 18 16.18 -7.25 -1.46
C ALA A 18 14.70 -7.01 -1.81
N VAL A 19 14.40 -5.87 -2.45
CA VAL A 19 13.06 -5.58 -2.96
C VAL A 19 12.64 -6.62 -4.01
N GLN A 20 13.55 -6.99 -4.92
CA GLN A 20 13.28 -8.03 -5.91
C GLN A 20 12.96 -9.37 -5.22
N GLY A 21 13.75 -9.77 -4.23
CA GLY A 21 13.48 -10.99 -3.44
C GLY A 21 12.11 -10.96 -2.74
N LEU A 22 11.68 -9.81 -2.23
CA LEU A 22 10.33 -9.63 -1.70
C LEU A 22 9.26 -9.85 -2.77
N LEU A 23 9.41 -9.26 -3.96
CA LEU A 23 8.46 -9.43 -5.06
C LEU A 23 8.39 -10.89 -5.53
N ASP A 24 9.54 -11.54 -5.65
CA ASP A 24 9.66 -12.95 -6.05
C ASP A 24 8.96 -13.86 -5.04
N ALA A 25 9.19 -13.65 -3.73
CA ALA A 25 8.50 -14.38 -2.65
C ALA A 25 6.97 -14.17 -2.65
N LYS A 26 6.47 -13.09 -3.28
CA LYS A 26 5.04 -12.82 -3.46
C LYS A 26 4.49 -13.30 -4.80
N HIS A 27 5.32 -13.83 -5.69
CA HIS A 27 5.00 -14.07 -7.09
C HIS A 27 4.43 -12.81 -7.77
N ARG A 28 5.01 -11.64 -7.47
CA ARG A 28 4.60 -10.35 -8.04
C ARG A 28 5.59 -9.87 -9.09
N GLY A 29 5.05 -9.37 -10.19
CA GLY A 29 5.82 -8.56 -11.12
C GLY A 29 6.12 -7.18 -10.53
N ARG A 30 7.01 -6.46 -11.21
CA ARG A 30 7.44 -5.11 -10.81
C ARG A 30 6.36 -4.03 -10.96
N ASP A 31 5.23 -4.34 -11.59
CA ASP A 31 4.08 -3.45 -11.74
C ASP A 31 3.25 -3.30 -10.45
N MET A 32 3.60 -4.06 -9.40
CA MET A 32 2.97 -4.00 -8.08
C MET A 32 3.98 -3.58 -7.01
N PRO A 33 4.46 -2.32 -7.03
CA PRO A 33 5.45 -1.85 -6.07
C PRO A 33 4.95 -1.99 -4.63
N PRO A 34 5.78 -2.49 -3.69
CA PRO A 34 5.39 -2.62 -2.30
C PRO A 34 5.36 -1.25 -1.60
N PRO A 35 4.44 -1.04 -0.65
CA PRO A 35 4.51 0.10 0.26
C PRO A 35 5.80 0.15 1.07
N LEU A 36 6.16 1.34 1.53
CA LEU A 36 7.18 1.58 2.53
C LEU A 36 6.55 1.69 3.92
N LEU A 37 7.14 0.99 4.89
CA LEU A 37 6.95 1.33 6.30
C LEU A 37 8.08 2.23 6.77
N ILE A 38 7.73 3.23 7.59
CA ILE A 38 8.66 4.17 8.24
C ILE A 38 8.38 4.23 9.75
N ALA A 39 9.39 4.58 10.53
CA ALA A 39 9.28 4.54 11.99
C ALA A 39 8.47 5.70 12.59
N GLU A 40 8.56 6.88 11.99
CA GLU A 40 8.02 8.13 12.52
C GLU A 40 7.41 8.97 11.38
N PRO A 41 6.28 9.66 11.61
CA PRO A 41 5.66 10.52 10.60
C PRO A 41 6.60 11.60 10.02
N ALA A 42 7.52 12.11 10.84
CA ALA A 42 8.49 13.13 10.43
C ALA A 42 9.38 12.69 9.27
N MET A 43 9.59 11.37 9.07
CA MET A 43 10.39 10.85 7.96
C MET A 43 9.70 11.02 6.61
N LEU A 44 8.36 11.19 6.58
CA LEU A 44 7.61 11.31 5.33
C LEU A 44 8.13 12.44 4.44
N ARG A 45 8.44 13.60 5.03
CA ARG A 45 8.92 14.79 4.31
C ARG A 45 10.25 14.56 3.58
N ALA A 46 11.02 13.54 3.98
CA ALA A 46 12.24 13.13 3.28
C ALA A 46 11.97 12.21 2.07
N LEU A 47 10.77 11.65 1.96
CA LEU A 47 10.42 10.64 0.95
C LEU A 47 9.49 11.17 -0.15
N VAL A 48 8.69 12.21 0.12
CA VAL A 48 7.66 12.71 -0.80
C VAL A 48 7.78 14.21 -1.05
N VAL A 49 7.19 14.67 -2.15
CA VAL A 49 7.02 16.10 -2.50
C VAL A 49 5.54 16.46 -2.58
N ASP A 50 5.25 17.76 -2.67
CA ASP A 50 3.91 18.32 -2.91
C ASP A 50 2.83 17.83 -1.91
N VAL A 51 3.18 17.78 -0.62
CA VAL A 51 2.31 17.31 0.46
C VAL A 51 1.12 18.28 0.68
N PRO A 52 -0.13 17.88 0.38
CA PRO A 52 -1.31 18.70 0.66
C PRO A 52 -1.51 18.93 2.17
N VAL A 53 -2.19 20.01 2.54
CA VAL A 53 -2.44 20.34 3.96
C VAL A 53 -3.29 19.28 4.66
N GLU A 54 -4.19 18.63 3.91
CA GLU A 54 -5.04 17.55 4.39
C GLU A 54 -4.23 16.32 4.83
N VAL A 55 -3.02 16.14 4.29
CA VAL A 55 -2.14 15.03 4.68
C VAL A 55 -1.67 15.16 6.11
N ASP A 56 -1.31 16.37 6.55
CA ASP A 56 -0.89 16.58 7.94
C ASP A 56 -2.06 16.25 8.90
N ALA A 57 -3.30 16.59 8.53
CA ALA A 57 -4.49 16.25 9.32
C ALA A 57 -4.76 14.74 9.37
N LEU A 58 -4.63 14.05 8.24
CA LEU A 58 -4.74 12.58 8.17
C LEU A 58 -3.67 11.89 9.01
N ILE A 59 -2.41 12.32 8.87
CA ILE A 59 -1.28 11.77 9.63
C ILE A 59 -1.49 11.97 11.12
N ASN A 60 -1.80 13.19 11.56
CA ASN A 60 -2.01 13.49 12.98
C ASN A 60 -3.15 12.67 13.60
N ARG A 61 -4.13 12.25 12.78
CA ARG A 61 -5.28 11.48 13.25
C ARG A 61 -5.07 9.97 13.20
N PHE A 62 -4.39 9.46 12.16
CA PHE A 62 -4.39 8.04 11.82
C PHE A 62 -3.00 7.41 11.82
N TRP A 63 -1.92 8.18 12.03
CA TRP A 63 -0.56 7.67 12.21
C TRP A 63 -0.04 7.88 13.64
N PRO A 64 0.66 6.88 14.22
CA PRO A 64 0.80 5.50 13.74
C PRO A 64 -0.55 4.79 13.57
N GLY A 65 -0.68 3.92 12.56
CA GLY A 65 -1.91 3.16 12.37
C GLY A 65 -2.15 2.65 10.95
N ALA A 66 -3.39 2.22 10.71
CA ALA A 66 -3.80 1.48 9.52
C ALA A 66 -4.10 2.34 8.27
N LEU A 67 -3.41 3.48 8.11
CA LEU A 67 -3.50 4.34 6.93
C LEU A 67 -2.23 4.23 6.09
N THR A 68 -2.38 4.04 4.78
CA THR A 68 -1.28 4.11 3.81
C THR A 68 -1.58 5.22 2.80
N LEU A 69 -0.60 6.08 2.54
CA LEU A 69 -0.74 7.22 1.63
C LEU A 69 0.15 7.03 0.41
N ILE A 70 -0.43 7.07 -0.79
CA ILE A 70 0.31 7.15 -2.04
C ILE A 70 0.52 8.62 -2.40
N MET A 71 1.77 9.00 -2.60
CA MET A 71 2.18 10.39 -2.86
C MET A 71 3.29 10.43 -3.91
N ARG A 72 3.55 11.62 -4.45
CA ARG A 72 4.67 11.83 -5.38
C ARG A 72 5.99 11.68 -4.62
N ALA A 73 6.86 10.81 -5.13
CA ALA A 73 8.15 10.53 -4.52
C ALA A 73 9.11 11.70 -4.72
N GLN A 74 10.05 11.90 -3.78
CA GLN A 74 11.19 12.78 -4.00
C GLN A 74 11.98 12.31 -5.23
N PRO A 75 12.26 13.17 -6.24
CA PRO A 75 12.98 12.77 -7.45
C PRO A 75 14.41 12.27 -7.19
N THR A 76 14.99 12.67 -6.07
CA THR A 76 16.35 12.26 -5.64
C THR A 76 16.36 10.90 -4.93
N LEU A 77 15.19 10.30 -4.67
CA LEU A 77 15.07 9.02 -4.01
C LEU A 77 15.64 7.91 -4.92
N ARG A 78 16.62 7.17 -4.42
CA ARG A 78 17.28 6.09 -5.17
C ARG A 78 16.70 4.70 -4.89
N MET A 79 15.51 4.63 -4.31
CA MET A 79 14.85 3.36 -3.97
C MET A 79 14.27 2.72 -5.23
N ASP A 80 14.69 1.49 -5.53
CA ASP A 80 14.16 0.72 -6.63
C ASP A 80 13.00 -0.18 -6.17
N LEU A 81 11.77 0.37 -6.14
CA LEU A 81 10.60 -0.30 -5.56
C LEU A 81 9.74 -1.07 -6.58
N GLY A 82 9.94 -0.87 -7.87
CA GLY A 82 9.04 -1.35 -8.91
C GLY A 82 8.90 -0.35 -10.04
N LYS A 83 7.90 -0.55 -10.89
CA LYS A 83 7.39 0.50 -11.78
C LYS A 83 6.42 1.35 -10.96
N THR A 84 6.93 2.43 -10.39
CA THR A 84 6.18 3.25 -9.44
C THR A 84 5.48 4.46 -10.06
N GLU A 85 5.79 4.77 -11.33
CA GLU A 85 5.29 5.96 -12.02
C GLU A 85 5.51 7.25 -11.22
N GLY A 86 6.66 7.33 -10.54
CA GLY A 86 7.07 8.48 -9.72
C GLY A 86 6.32 8.62 -8.40
N THR A 87 5.63 7.57 -7.92
CA THR A 87 4.90 7.57 -6.64
C THR A 87 5.51 6.62 -5.62
N ILE A 88 5.14 6.79 -4.36
CA ILE A 88 5.41 5.80 -3.30
C ILE A 88 4.20 5.71 -2.37
N ALA A 89 3.91 4.50 -1.90
CA ALA A 89 2.97 4.26 -0.80
C ALA A 89 3.74 4.24 0.52
N VAL A 90 3.32 5.01 1.52
CA VAL A 90 4.03 5.12 2.82
C VAL A 90 3.05 4.92 3.97
N ARG A 91 3.51 4.29 5.06
CA ARG A 91 2.76 4.12 6.32
C ARG A 91 3.68 4.10 7.53
N VAL A 92 3.19 4.64 8.65
CA VAL A 92 3.76 4.41 9.98
C VAL A 92 2.90 3.34 10.69
N PRO A 93 3.39 2.11 10.91
CA PRO A 93 2.61 1.06 11.58
C PRO A 93 2.47 1.36 13.08
N ASP A 94 1.31 1.08 13.68
CA ASP A 94 1.08 1.16 15.13
C ASP A 94 1.47 -0.13 15.86
N HIS A 95 2.70 -0.59 15.61
CA HIS A 95 3.24 -1.76 16.29
C HIS A 95 4.62 -1.43 16.87
N PRO A 96 4.83 -1.57 18.19
CA PRO A 96 6.06 -1.13 18.85
C PRO A 96 7.30 -1.84 18.28
N ASP A 97 7.23 -3.17 18.08
CA ASP A 97 8.37 -3.93 17.55
C ASP A 97 8.69 -3.59 16.09
N ALA A 98 7.66 -3.39 15.25
CA ALA A 98 7.86 -2.95 13.87
C ALA A 98 8.52 -1.57 13.81
N ARG A 99 8.06 -0.62 14.63
CA ARG A 99 8.68 0.71 14.72
C ARG A 99 10.10 0.64 15.30
N ALA A 100 10.36 -0.22 16.28
CA ALA A 100 11.69 -0.42 16.83
C ALA A 100 12.67 -0.97 15.79
N LEU A 101 12.23 -1.92 14.95
CA LEU A 101 13.02 -2.40 13.81
C LEU A 101 13.27 -1.28 12.80
N LEU A 102 12.23 -0.54 12.40
CA LEU A 102 12.33 0.56 11.43
C LEU A 102 13.27 1.68 11.89
N ARG A 103 13.37 1.96 13.20
CA ARG A 103 14.34 2.93 13.73
C ARG A 103 15.79 2.46 13.57
N GLN A 104 16.03 1.16 13.53
CA GLN A 104 17.37 0.59 13.35
C GLN A 104 17.74 0.41 11.88
N THR A 105 16.78 -0.01 11.05
CA THR A 105 17.04 -0.34 9.64
C THR A 105 16.85 0.84 8.69
N GLY A 106 16.04 1.82 9.08
CA GLY A 106 15.45 2.77 8.13
C GLY A 106 14.21 2.18 7.43
N PRO A 107 13.72 2.83 6.35
CA PRO A 107 12.51 2.41 5.65
C PRO A 107 12.62 0.98 5.11
N LEU A 108 11.55 0.20 5.30
CA LEU A 108 11.44 -1.14 4.73
C LEU A 108 10.36 -1.16 3.67
N ALA A 109 10.63 -1.80 2.54
CA ALA A 109 9.62 -2.20 1.57
C ALA A 109 8.84 -3.38 2.16
N VAL A 110 7.52 -3.28 2.24
CA VAL A 110 6.67 -4.25 2.94
C VAL A 110 5.43 -4.58 2.11
N SER A 111 5.13 -5.87 2.02
CA SER A 111 3.85 -6.40 1.54
C SER A 111 3.27 -7.34 2.60
N SER A 112 1.99 -7.66 2.52
CA SER A 112 1.38 -8.65 3.42
C SER A 112 2.07 -10.01 3.30
N ALA A 113 2.17 -10.73 4.41
CA ALA A 113 2.90 -11.99 4.53
C ALA A 113 2.09 -13.18 3.98
N ASN A 114 1.66 -13.08 2.73
CA ASN A 114 0.91 -14.11 2.01
C ASN A 114 1.35 -14.21 0.54
N VAL A 115 1.27 -15.38 -0.07
CA VAL A 115 1.42 -15.48 -1.53
C VAL A 115 0.30 -14.67 -2.20
N SER A 116 0.58 -13.99 -3.30
CA SER A 116 -0.42 -13.14 -3.95
C SER A 116 -1.69 -13.95 -4.30
N GLY A 117 -2.85 -13.38 -3.95
CA GLY A 117 -4.16 -14.04 -4.10
C GLY A 117 -4.62 -14.83 -2.87
N GLN A 118 -3.72 -15.14 -1.93
CA GLN A 118 -4.08 -15.80 -0.66
C GLN A 118 -4.47 -14.79 0.43
N PRO A 119 -5.19 -15.21 1.48
CA PRO A 119 -5.45 -14.37 2.64
C PRO A 119 -4.16 -13.91 3.32
N PRO A 120 -4.09 -12.65 3.80
CA PRO A 120 -2.98 -12.19 4.62
C PRO A 120 -2.81 -13.02 5.89
N ALA A 121 -1.57 -13.37 6.23
CA ALA A 121 -1.29 -14.00 7.52
C ALA A 121 -1.59 -13.06 8.69
N THR A 122 -2.21 -13.60 9.72
CA THR A 122 -2.58 -12.93 10.97
C THR A 122 -1.77 -13.41 12.17
N ASN A 123 -0.98 -14.47 12.01
CA ASN A 123 -0.01 -14.95 12.98
C ASN A 123 1.26 -15.43 12.27
N ILE A 124 2.29 -15.77 13.05
CA ILE A 124 3.58 -16.22 12.52
C ILE A 124 3.48 -17.56 11.80
N ASP A 125 2.68 -18.51 12.30
CA ASP A 125 2.55 -19.85 11.73
C ASP A 125 1.97 -19.77 10.31
N GLU A 126 0.91 -18.99 10.11
CA GLU A 126 0.33 -18.69 8.80
C GLU A 126 1.33 -18.02 7.84
N ALA A 127 2.23 -17.18 8.37
CA ALA A 127 3.26 -16.53 7.56
C ALA A 127 4.34 -17.53 7.13
N ILE A 128 4.75 -18.43 8.02
CA ILE A 128 5.71 -19.50 7.74
C ILE A 128 5.12 -20.49 6.74
N ASP A 129 3.87 -20.91 6.92
CA ASP A 129 3.18 -21.83 6.00
C ASP A 129 3.12 -21.27 4.57
N GLN A 130 2.94 -19.96 4.44
CA GLN A 130 2.84 -19.31 3.14
C GLN A 130 4.20 -19.00 2.48
N LEU A 131 5.24 -18.70 3.26
CA LEU A 131 6.48 -18.13 2.72
C LEU A 131 7.71 -18.98 2.98
N GLY A 132 7.70 -19.86 3.97
CA GLY A 132 8.76 -20.80 4.29
C GLY A 132 10.15 -20.19 4.18
N ASP A 133 11.02 -20.85 3.42
CA ASP A 133 12.43 -20.49 3.26
C ASP A 133 12.67 -19.22 2.41
N SER A 134 11.62 -18.62 1.81
CA SER A 134 11.77 -17.34 1.11
C SER A 134 12.01 -16.16 2.05
N VAL A 135 11.81 -16.37 3.35
CA VAL A 135 12.00 -15.36 4.40
C VAL A 135 13.12 -15.81 5.34
N ALA A 136 14.15 -14.98 5.48
CA ALA A 136 15.31 -15.30 6.31
C ALA A 136 15.01 -15.24 7.83
N VAL A 137 14.12 -14.34 8.26
CA VAL A 137 13.82 -14.11 9.67
C VAL A 137 12.33 -13.83 9.86
N TYR A 138 11.72 -14.59 10.77
CA TYR A 138 10.36 -14.34 11.25
C TYR A 138 10.42 -13.71 12.65
N LEU A 139 9.57 -12.71 12.88
CA LEU A 139 9.44 -12.03 14.17
C LEU A 139 8.06 -12.38 14.72
N ASP A 140 8.02 -13.06 15.86
CA ASP A 140 6.77 -13.42 16.53
C ASP A 140 6.39 -12.37 17.56
N ALA A 141 5.18 -11.81 17.42
CA ALA A 141 4.55 -10.97 18.45
C ALA A 141 3.08 -11.38 18.68
N GLY A 142 2.75 -12.64 18.41
CA GLY A 142 1.38 -13.16 18.53
C GLY A 142 0.47 -12.76 17.37
N ALA A 143 -0.83 -12.91 17.57
CA ALA A 143 -1.84 -12.66 16.53
C ALA A 143 -2.11 -11.17 16.31
N THR A 144 -2.40 -10.78 15.07
CA THR A 144 -2.89 -9.44 14.71
C THR A 144 -4.38 -9.30 15.05
N PRO A 145 -4.92 -8.07 15.09
CA PRO A 145 -6.34 -7.84 15.40
C PRO A 145 -7.33 -8.49 14.41
N GLY A 146 -6.88 -8.88 13.23
CA GLY A 146 -7.69 -9.53 12.21
C GLY A 146 -7.02 -9.57 10.83
N PRO A 147 -7.72 -10.03 9.79
CA PRO A 147 -7.16 -10.22 8.45
C PRO A 147 -7.20 -8.95 7.57
N THR A 148 -7.72 -7.84 8.10
CA THR A 148 -7.95 -6.61 7.33
C THR A 148 -6.69 -5.76 7.25
N ALA A 149 -6.23 -5.49 6.02
CA ALA A 149 -5.07 -4.65 5.77
C ALA A 149 -5.37 -3.15 5.96
N SER A 150 -4.33 -2.30 5.86
CA SER A 150 -4.49 -0.84 5.90
C SER A 150 -5.35 -0.31 4.75
N THR A 151 -6.07 0.78 5.02
CA THR A 151 -6.74 1.56 3.97
C THR A 151 -5.69 2.33 3.18
N ILE A 152 -5.78 2.32 1.85
CA ILE A 152 -4.85 3.06 0.97
C ILE A 152 -5.58 4.22 0.30
N ILE A 153 -5.02 5.42 0.43
CA ILE A 153 -5.46 6.62 -0.28
C ILE A 153 -4.41 7.01 -1.32
N ASP A 154 -4.84 7.21 -2.56
CA ASP A 154 -4.07 7.88 -3.60
C ASP A 154 -4.30 9.39 -3.54
N LEU A 155 -3.26 10.11 -3.16
CA LEU A 155 -3.15 11.58 -3.17
C LEU A 155 -2.23 12.08 -4.29
N ALA A 156 -1.57 11.15 -4.99
CA ALA A 156 -0.61 11.46 -6.03
C ALA A 156 -1.30 11.75 -7.36
N SER A 157 -2.49 11.20 -7.60
CA SER A 157 -3.27 11.39 -8.84
C SER A 157 -4.31 12.52 -8.74
N THR A 158 -4.77 12.85 -7.52
CA THR A 158 -5.71 13.94 -7.28
C THR A 158 -5.47 14.59 -5.92
N PRO A 159 -5.46 15.94 -5.82
CA PRO A 159 -5.32 16.65 -4.54
C PRO A 159 -6.44 16.32 -3.54
N SER A 160 -7.63 15.95 -4.02
CA SER A 160 -8.77 15.61 -3.17
C SER A 160 -8.71 14.20 -2.59
N GLY A 161 -7.72 13.39 -2.99
CA GLY A 161 -7.57 12.01 -2.58
C GLY A 161 -8.63 11.06 -3.16
N ARG A 162 -8.24 9.79 -3.32
CA ARG A 162 -9.15 8.68 -3.63
C ARG A 162 -8.77 7.44 -2.84
N ILE A 163 -9.73 6.78 -2.21
CA ILE A 163 -9.48 5.44 -1.65
C ILE A 163 -9.30 4.46 -2.80
N ILE A 164 -8.15 3.81 -2.88
CA ILE A 164 -7.87 2.77 -3.88
C ILE A 164 -7.92 1.35 -3.29
N ARG A 165 -7.88 1.24 -1.96
CA ARG A 165 -8.07 -0.03 -1.25
C ARG A 165 -8.77 0.23 0.08
N ALA A 166 -9.92 -0.40 0.26
CA ALA A 166 -10.61 -0.41 1.56
C ALA A 166 -9.81 -1.26 2.55
N GLY A 167 -9.78 -0.83 3.78
CA GLY A 167 -9.08 -1.51 4.86
C GLY A 167 -9.72 -1.20 6.20
N VAL A 168 -8.93 -1.22 7.27
CA VAL A 168 -9.39 -1.00 8.65
C VAL A 168 -10.11 0.35 8.83
N LEU A 169 -9.69 1.40 8.11
CA LEU A 169 -10.31 2.73 8.21
C LEU A 169 -11.45 2.84 7.21
N SER A 170 -12.64 3.18 7.71
CA SER A 170 -13.83 3.44 6.90
C SER A 170 -13.73 4.75 6.13
N HIS A 171 -14.42 4.83 4.98
CA HIS A 171 -14.56 6.08 4.23
C HIS A 171 -15.11 7.21 5.11
N ALA A 172 -16.15 6.95 5.92
CA ALA A 172 -16.73 7.93 6.82
C ALA A 172 -15.72 8.54 7.82
N ALA A 173 -14.85 7.71 8.40
CA ALA A 173 -13.82 8.19 9.33
C ALA A 173 -12.79 9.07 8.62
N LEU A 174 -12.39 8.69 7.41
CA LEU A 174 -11.42 9.45 6.61
C LEU A 174 -12.03 10.75 6.07
N ALA A 175 -13.27 10.71 5.59
CA ALA A 175 -14.00 11.87 5.07
C ALA A 175 -14.30 12.91 6.15
N ALA A 176 -14.40 12.51 7.43
CA ALA A 176 -14.49 13.45 8.54
C ALA A 176 -13.25 14.36 8.68
N VAL A 177 -12.08 13.89 8.21
CA VAL A 177 -10.83 14.67 8.20
C VAL A 177 -10.58 15.31 6.82
N MET A 178 -10.92 14.60 5.74
CA MET A 178 -10.75 15.03 4.36
C MET A 178 -12.10 14.97 3.62
N PRO A 179 -12.97 15.99 3.73
CA PRO A 179 -14.36 15.92 3.25
C PRO A 179 -14.54 15.66 1.75
N LYS A 180 -13.54 15.97 0.92
CA LYS A 180 -13.57 15.75 -0.53
C LYS A 180 -13.01 14.39 -0.96
N LEU A 181 -12.67 13.52 -0.01
CA LEU A 181 -12.11 12.21 -0.29
C LEU A 181 -13.10 11.33 -1.05
N ALA A 182 -12.72 10.96 -2.28
CA ALA A 182 -13.51 10.03 -3.08
C ALA A 182 -13.41 8.61 -2.49
N ASP A 183 -14.56 7.94 -2.39
CA ASP A 183 -14.61 6.52 -2.04
C ASP A 183 -14.17 5.63 -3.22
N ILE A 184 -14.14 4.32 -3.01
CA ILE A 184 -13.93 3.31 -4.06
C ILE A 184 -15.12 3.36 -5.01
N THR A 185 -15.06 4.23 -6.00
CA THR A 185 -15.86 4.06 -7.21
C THR A 185 -15.14 3.03 -8.06
N PRO A 186 -15.81 1.95 -8.54
CA PRO A 186 -15.24 1.17 -9.63
C PRO A 186 -14.93 2.14 -10.77
N ALA A 187 -13.77 1.97 -11.42
CA ALA A 187 -13.54 2.61 -12.69
C ALA A 187 -14.78 2.34 -13.56
N ALA A 188 -15.43 3.39 -14.07
CA ALA A 188 -16.48 3.19 -15.05
C ALA A 188 -15.90 2.29 -16.14
N PRO A 189 -16.62 1.25 -16.60
CA PRO A 189 -16.13 0.43 -17.69
C PRO A 189 -15.78 1.38 -18.84
N GLU A 190 -14.55 1.27 -19.35
CA GLU A 190 -14.20 1.95 -20.60
C GLU A 190 -15.28 1.57 -21.62
N PRO A 191 -15.85 2.54 -22.36
CA PRO A 191 -16.81 2.22 -23.38
C PRO A 191 -16.15 1.25 -24.36
N ASP A 192 -16.74 0.06 -24.46
CA ASP A 192 -16.32 -0.97 -25.39
C ASP A 192 -16.26 -0.34 -26.79
N PRO A 193 -15.10 -0.33 -27.48
CA PRO A 193 -15.00 0.25 -28.82
C PRO A 193 -15.83 -0.50 -29.87
N ALA A 194 -16.54 -1.57 -29.48
CA ALA A 194 -17.33 -2.40 -30.36
C ALA A 194 -18.85 -2.30 -30.13
N VAL A 195 -19.42 -1.09 -30.10
CA VAL A 195 -20.84 -0.90 -30.48
C VAL A 195 -21.00 0.37 -31.33
N ALA A 196 -20.39 0.38 -32.51
CA ALA A 196 -20.97 1.10 -33.64
C ALA A 196 -22.14 0.24 -34.14
N SER A 197 -23.33 0.57 -33.66
CA SER A 197 -24.58 -0.06 -34.08
C SER A 197 -24.73 0.01 -35.59
N ASP A 198 -24.88 -1.17 -36.16
CA ASP A 198 -25.45 -1.50 -37.45
C ASP A 198 -26.69 -0.62 -37.73
N GLY A 199 -26.49 0.43 -38.53
CA GLY A 199 -27.53 1.33 -39.01
C GLY A 199 -28.14 0.73 -40.26
N GLY A 200 -29.22 -0.03 -40.06
CA GLY A 200 -29.93 -0.75 -41.10
C GLY A 200 -30.29 0.07 -42.35
N GLN A 201 -30.21 -0.60 -43.49
CA GLN A 201 -30.95 -0.24 -44.68
C GLN A 201 -31.80 -1.43 -45.12
N THR A 202 -33.11 -1.22 -45.00
CA THR A 202 -34.23 -2.08 -45.40
C THR A 202 -34.23 -2.42 -46.89
N PRO A 203 -34.84 -3.55 -47.31
CA PRO A 203 -34.86 -4.01 -48.70
C PRO A 203 -36.07 -3.48 -49.51
N ASP A 204 -35.89 -3.55 -50.83
CA ASP A 204 -36.83 -3.57 -51.98
C ASP A 204 -37.70 -2.34 -52.34
N ALA A 205 -37.45 -1.82 -53.55
CA ALA A 205 -38.42 -1.74 -54.66
C ALA A 205 -37.70 -1.45 -56.00
#